data_AF-N0B031-F1
#
_entry.id   AF-N0B031-F1
#
_cell.length_a   1.000
_cell.length_b   1.000
_cell.length_c   1.000
_cell.angle_alpha   90.00
_cell.angle_beta   90.00
_cell.angle_gamma   90.00
#
_symmetry.space_group_name_H-M   'P 1'
#
loop_
_entity.id
_entity.type
_entity.pdbx_description
1 polymer ?
#
loop_
_entity_poly.entity_id
_entity_poly.type
_entity_poly.pdbx_seq_one_letter_code
_entity_poly.pdbx_strand_id
1 'polypeptide(L)'
;MLDYPSRNGSHCNSRVPDPGVASLTSIWSPAATCAEAWNAAVCQAGDEVAKSWVKFVGERLAKDSTFPQQFAACRNPSDICDLYAKFWQQMAGDYAAEFSSIASTGWKAARAFLDAAGNGNSASKTN
;
A
#
# COMPACT_ATOMS: atom_id res chain seq x y z
N MET A 1 37.99 -0.68 -68.67
CA MET A 1 38.53 -2.00 -68.28
C MET A 1 38.35 -2.09 -66.77
N LEU A 2 37.20 -2.55 -66.25
CA LEU A 2 36.74 -3.95 -66.23
C LEU A 2 37.89 -4.86 -65.77
N ASP A 3 37.90 -5.20 -64.48
CA ASP A 3 37.62 -6.57 -64.05
C ASP A 3 37.29 -6.63 -62.55
N TYR A 4 36.11 -7.15 -62.28
CA TYR A 4 35.73 -7.80 -61.01
C TYR A 4 35.59 -9.28 -61.35
N PRO A 5 35.94 -10.19 -60.43
CA PRO A 5 34.94 -11.19 -60.09
C PRO A 5 34.73 -11.35 -58.58
N SER A 6 33.44 -11.45 -58.24
CA SER A 6 32.88 -11.89 -56.97
C SER A 6 33.37 -13.28 -56.56
N ARG A 7 33.48 -13.56 -55.25
CA ARG A 7 32.72 -14.65 -54.58
C ARG A 7 32.81 -14.65 -53.05
N ASN A 8 31.63 -14.66 -52.43
CA ASN A 8 31.22 -15.24 -51.14
C ASN A 8 31.89 -14.85 -49.82
N GLY A 9 31.09 -14.14 -49.02
CA GLY A 9 31.16 -14.11 -47.55
C GLY A 9 29.93 -13.43 -46.96
N SER A 10 28.74 -13.84 -47.42
CA SER A 10 27.48 -13.52 -46.73
C SER A 10 27.60 -14.02 -45.30
N HIS A 11 27.58 -13.13 -44.32
CA HIS A 11 26.76 -13.26 -43.13
C HIS A 11 26.62 -11.86 -42.54
N CYS A 12 25.60 -11.14 -43.00
CA CYS A 12 24.95 -10.15 -42.15
C CYS A 12 24.70 -10.87 -40.83
N ASN A 13 25.37 -10.42 -39.77
CA ASN A 13 25.13 -10.91 -38.43
C ASN A 13 23.75 -10.37 -38.02
N SER A 14 22.71 -10.99 -38.58
CA SER A 14 21.38 -10.98 -38.02
C SER A 14 21.57 -11.59 -36.64
N ARG A 15 21.73 -10.73 -35.64
CA ARG A 15 21.26 -11.06 -34.30
C ARG A 15 19.76 -11.26 -34.45
N VAL A 16 19.38 -12.46 -34.89
CA VAL A 16 18.11 -13.04 -34.50
C VAL A 16 18.14 -12.93 -32.98
N PRO A 17 17.23 -12.18 -32.36
CA PRO A 17 17.10 -12.22 -30.92
C PRO A 17 16.84 -13.67 -30.58
N ASP A 18 17.80 -14.30 -29.90
CA ASP A 18 17.66 -15.69 -29.47
C ASP A 18 16.33 -15.80 -28.72
N PRO A 19 15.35 -16.59 -29.20
CA PRO A 19 14.00 -16.63 -28.62
C PRO A 19 14.01 -16.94 -27.11
N GLY A 20 15.10 -17.53 -26.61
CA GLY A 20 15.30 -17.88 -25.21
C GLY A 20 15.43 -16.69 -24.25
N VAL A 21 16.07 -15.59 -24.63
CA VAL A 21 16.31 -14.46 -23.69
C VAL A 21 15.11 -13.53 -23.64
N ALA A 22 14.45 -13.28 -24.78
CA ALA A 22 13.21 -12.51 -24.82
C ALA A 22 12.07 -13.20 -24.05
N SER A 23 12.01 -14.53 -24.09
CA SER A 23 11.03 -15.31 -23.32
C SER A 23 11.29 -15.21 -21.81
N LEU A 24 12.55 -15.20 -21.36
CA LEU A 24 12.88 -15.04 -19.95
C LEU A 24 12.60 -13.63 -19.41
N THR A 25 12.81 -12.56 -20.20
CA THR A 25 12.48 -11.18 -19.78
C THR A 25 10.98 -10.86 -19.88
N SER A 26 10.22 -11.59 -20.71
CA SER A 26 8.76 -11.44 -20.83
C SER A 26 8.01 -11.82 -19.55
N ILE A 27 8.54 -12.77 -18.76
CA ILE A 27 7.96 -13.16 -17.46
C ILE A 27 8.16 -12.07 -16.40
N TRP A 28 9.27 -11.33 -16.50
CA TRP A 28 9.64 -10.29 -15.53
C TRP A 28 8.96 -8.94 -15.79
N SER A 29 8.51 -8.65 -17.02
CA SER A 29 7.87 -7.36 -17.32
C SER A 29 6.51 -7.15 -16.62
N PRO A 30 5.56 -8.12 -16.62
CA PRO A 30 4.30 -8.01 -15.88
C PRO A 30 4.48 -8.12 -14.36
N ALA A 31 5.43 -8.94 -13.92
CA ALA A 31 5.76 -9.10 -12.50
C ALA A 31 6.37 -7.81 -11.92
N ALA A 32 7.26 -7.15 -12.67
CA ALA A 32 7.84 -5.87 -12.28
C ALA A 32 6.81 -4.75 -12.22
N THR A 33 5.90 -4.65 -13.20
CA THR A 33 4.80 -3.67 -13.16
C THR A 33 3.82 -3.94 -12.02
N CYS A 34 3.51 -5.20 -11.71
CA CYS A 34 2.75 -5.55 -10.51
C CYS A 34 3.47 -5.13 -9.22
N ALA A 35 4.79 -5.33 -9.14
CA ALA A 35 5.59 -4.97 -7.97
C ALA A 35 5.72 -3.44 -7.77
N GLU A 36 5.83 -2.67 -8.85
CA GLU A 36 5.83 -1.21 -8.80
C GLU A 36 4.47 -0.65 -8.39
N ALA A 37 3.37 -1.18 -8.96
CA ALA A 37 2.02 -0.80 -8.56
C ALA A 37 1.72 -1.15 -7.09
N TRP A 38 2.23 -2.30 -6.62
CA TRP A 38 2.19 -2.68 -5.20
C TRP A 38 2.95 -1.67 -4.34
N ASN A 39 4.19 -1.34 -4.68
CA ASN A 39 5.01 -0.41 -3.90
C ASN A 39 4.34 0.96 -3.79
N ALA A 40 3.81 1.50 -4.88
CA ALA A 40 3.12 2.78 -4.86
C ALA A 40 1.85 2.74 -3.99
N ALA A 41 1.00 1.72 -4.14
CA ALA A 41 -0.25 1.59 -3.36
C ALA A 41 0.01 1.37 -1.87
N VAL A 42 1.01 0.56 -1.51
CA VAL A 42 1.38 0.30 -0.11
C VAL A 42 2.03 1.53 0.52
N CYS A 43 2.90 2.25 -0.19
CA CYS A 43 3.47 3.50 0.32
C CYS A 43 2.39 4.56 0.54
N GLN A 44 1.46 4.74 -0.39
CA GLN A 44 0.36 5.70 -0.24
C GLN A 44 -0.55 5.33 0.94
N ALA A 45 -0.95 4.06 1.04
CA ALA A 45 -1.76 3.60 2.16
C ALA A 45 -1.02 3.73 3.50
N GLY A 46 0.30 3.46 3.51
CA GLY A 46 1.15 3.65 4.67
C GLY A 46 1.20 5.11 5.14
N ASP A 47 1.36 6.04 4.21
CA ASP A 47 1.33 7.47 4.49
C ASP A 47 -0.03 7.93 5.04
N GLU A 48 -1.12 7.43 4.48
CA GLU A 48 -2.48 7.73 4.97
C GLU A 48 -2.69 7.18 6.38
N VAL A 49 -2.26 5.94 6.65
CA VAL A 49 -2.32 5.32 7.98
C VAL A 49 -1.48 6.10 8.98
N ALA A 50 -0.26 6.49 8.62
CA ALA A 50 0.63 7.26 9.50
C ALA A 50 0.03 8.63 9.85
N LYS A 51 -0.53 9.34 8.85
CA LYS A 51 -1.21 10.63 9.07
C LYS A 51 -2.44 10.47 9.96
N SER A 52 -3.27 9.47 9.70
CA SER A 52 -4.46 9.16 10.49
C SER A 52 -4.08 8.89 11.95
N TRP A 53 -3.08 8.04 12.16
CA TRP A 53 -2.61 7.67 13.49
C TRP A 53 -2.07 8.87 14.29
N VAL A 54 -1.22 9.70 13.68
CA VAL A 54 -0.66 10.88 14.38
C VAL A 54 -1.76 11.88 14.72
N LYS A 55 -2.71 12.11 13.80
CA LYS A 55 -3.87 12.98 14.05
C LYS A 55 -4.71 12.43 15.21
N PHE A 56 -5.03 11.14 15.19
CA PHE A 56 -5.80 10.46 16.22
C PHE A 56 -5.14 10.58 17.60
N VAL A 57 -3.85 10.26 17.70
CA VAL A 57 -3.11 10.38 18.97
C VAL A 57 -3.11 11.82 19.48
N GLY A 58 -2.96 12.81 18.59
CA GLY A 58 -3.04 14.22 18.95
C GLY A 58 -4.41 14.63 19.50
N GLU A 59 -5.49 14.23 18.84
CA GLU A 59 -6.85 14.48 19.30
C GLU A 59 -7.15 13.78 20.64
N ARG A 60 -6.65 12.55 20.83
CA ARG A 60 -6.81 11.79 22.07
C ARG A 60 -6.08 12.46 23.23
N LEU A 61 -4.85 12.93 23.02
CA LEU A 61 -4.09 13.66 24.02
C LEU A 61 -4.80 14.95 24.45
N ALA A 62 -5.39 15.68 23.50
CA ALA A 62 -6.17 16.87 23.79
C ALA A 62 -7.42 16.54 24.64
N LYS A 63 -8.16 15.47 24.31
CA LYS A 63 -9.29 15.00 25.13
C LYS A 63 -8.83 14.60 26.55
N ASP A 64 -7.74 13.86 26.65
CA ASP A 64 -7.23 13.34 27.93
C ASP A 64 -6.65 14.42 28.84
N SER A 65 -6.24 15.56 28.30
CA SER A 65 -5.78 16.71 29.08
C SER A 65 -6.84 17.26 30.05
N THR A 66 -8.13 16.99 29.81
CA THR A 66 -9.23 17.42 30.68
C THR A 66 -9.45 16.48 31.86
N PHE A 67 -8.95 15.24 31.79
CA PHE A 67 -9.19 14.22 32.80
C PHE A 67 -8.67 14.58 34.20
N PRO A 68 -7.44 15.12 34.37
CA PRO A 68 -6.94 15.50 35.70
C PRO A 68 -7.81 16.56 36.39
N GLN A 69 -8.32 17.53 35.61
CA GLN A 69 -9.19 18.57 36.15
C GLN A 69 -10.56 18.00 36.55
N GLN A 70 -11.12 17.10 35.74
CA GLN A 70 -12.38 16.41 36.07
C GLN A 70 -12.22 15.53 37.32
N PHE A 71 -11.08 14.85 37.44
CA PHE A 71 -10.76 14.01 38.60
C PHE A 71 -10.65 14.83 39.88
N ALA A 72 -9.97 15.98 39.82
CA ALA A 72 -9.85 16.90 40.96
C ALA A 72 -11.20 17.52 41.39
N ALA A 73 -12.20 17.54 40.50
CA ALA A 73 -13.53 18.07 40.79
C ALA A 73 -14.49 17.04 41.43
N CYS A 74 -14.14 15.76 41.46
CA CYS A 74 -14.93 14.70 42.09
C CYS A 74 -15.07 14.94 43.60
N ARG A 75 -16.30 14.84 44.14
CA ARG A 75 -16.58 15.09 45.57
C ARG A 75 -16.75 13.82 46.38
N ASN A 76 -16.95 12.68 45.71
CA ASN A 76 -17.17 11.39 46.35
C ASN A 76 -16.59 10.24 45.51
N PRO A 77 -16.44 9.03 46.10
CA PRO A 77 -15.91 7.87 45.38
C PRO A 77 -16.73 7.43 44.16
N SER A 78 -18.05 7.60 44.17
CA SER A 78 -18.89 7.27 43.00
C SER A 78 -18.58 8.17 41.80
N ASP A 79 -18.33 9.47 42.01
CA ASP A 79 -17.94 10.39 40.94
C ASP A 79 -16.64 9.93 40.27
N ILE A 80 -15.70 9.41 41.05
CA ILE A 80 -14.43 8.88 40.57
C ILE A 80 -14.67 7.62 39.71
N CYS A 81 -15.47 6.69 40.19
CA CYS A 81 -15.81 5.47 39.45
C CYS A 81 -16.49 5.80 38.11
N ASP A 82 -17.45 6.72 38.12
CA ASP A 82 -18.17 7.16 36.92
C ASP A 82 -17.24 7.84 35.91
N LEU A 83 -16.36 8.73 36.39
CA LEU A 83 -15.37 9.39 35.55
C LEU A 83 -14.41 8.39 34.91
N TYR A 84 -13.91 7.44 35.70
CA TYR A 84 -12.99 6.41 35.23
C TYR A 84 -13.64 5.49 34.20
N ALA A 85 -14.89 5.06 34.44
CA ALA A 85 -15.64 4.25 33.50
C ALA A 85 -15.87 4.98 32.17
N LYS A 86 -16.27 6.26 32.22
CA LYS A 86 -16.47 7.08 31.02
C LYS A 86 -15.17 7.25 30.23
N PHE A 87 -14.06 7.52 30.92
CA PHE A 87 -12.75 7.65 30.29
C PHE A 87 -12.35 6.40 29.51
N TRP A 88 -12.45 5.22 30.13
CA TRP A 88 -12.09 3.96 29.47
C TRP A 88 -13.06 3.57 28.35
N GLN A 89 -14.36 3.80 28.52
CA GLN A 89 -15.35 3.56 27.47
C GLN A 89 -15.08 4.42 26.24
N GLN A 90 -14.81 5.71 26.45
CA GLN A 90 -14.45 6.63 25.37
C GLN A 90 -13.14 6.22 24.71
N MET A 91 -12.12 5.88 25.50
CA MET A 91 -10.84 5.41 24.97
C MET A 91 -11.02 4.17 24.09
N ALA A 92 -11.71 3.15 24.58
CA ALA A 92 -11.93 1.92 23.84
C ALA A 92 -12.69 2.17 22.52
N GLY A 93 -13.73 3.01 22.55
CA GLY A 93 -14.49 3.38 21.35
C GLY A 93 -13.65 4.14 20.32
N ASP A 94 -12.89 5.13 20.77
CA ASP A 94 -12.02 5.95 19.92
C ASP A 94 -10.93 5.09 19.24
N TYR A 95 -10.25 4.21 19.97
CA TYR A 95 -9.24 3.30 19.39
C TYR A 95 -9.85 2.27 18.44
N ALA A 96 -11.00 1.69 18.80
CA ALA A 96 -11.68 0.73 17.92
C ALA A 96 -12.08 1.37 16.59
N ALA A 97 -12.55 2.62 16.61
CA ALA A 97 -12.86 3.38 15.42
C ALA A 97 -11.61 3.65 14.56
N GLU A 98 -10.51 4.08 15.17
CA GLU A 98 -9.27 4.35 14.44
C GLU A 98 -8.69 3.08 13.81
N PHE A 99 -8.67 1.96 14.54
CA PHE A 99 -8.22 0.68 13.97
C PHE A 99 -9.10 0.20 12.82
N SER A 100 -10.42 0.43 12.92
CA SER A 100 -11.34 0.11 11.83
C SER A 100 -11.07 0.97 10.59
N SER A 101 -10.75 2.25 10.79
CA SER A 101 -10.35 3.17 9.71
C SER A 101 -9.07 2.70 9.01
N ILE A 102 -8.02 2.42 9.79
CA ILE A 102 -6.73 1.91 9.30
C ILE A 102 -6.90 0.59 8.54
N ALA A 103 -7.67 -0.35 9.09
CA ALA A 103 -7.95 -1.63 8.44
C ALA A 103 -8.70 -1.43 7.11
N SER A 104 -9.66 -0.51 7.05
CA SER A 104 -10.36 -0.14 5.81
C SER A 104 -9.40 0.44 4.77
N THR A 105 -8.47 1.32 5.16
CA THR A 105 -7.44 1.87 4.25
C THR A 105 -6.55 0.76 3.70
N GLY A 106 -6.06 -0.14 4.57
CA GLY A 106 -5.26 -1.30 4.15
C GLY A 106 -6.03 -2.22 3.20
N TRP A 107 -7.30 -2.47 3.48
CA TRP A 107 -8.15 -3.31 2.62
C TRP A 107 -8.39 -2.69 1.24
N LYS A 108 -8.62 -1.37 1.18
CA LYS A 108 -8.75 -0.65 -0.09
C LYS A 108 -7.48 -0.76 -0.94
N ALA A 109 -6.31 -0.60 -0.32
CA ALA A 109 -5.03 -0.74 -1.00
C ALA A 109 -4.81 -2.17 -1.52
N ALA A 110 -5.09 -3.18 -0.70
CA ALA A 110 -5.01 -4.58 -1.10
C ALA A 110 -5.97 -4.90 -2.27
N ARG A 111 -7.19 -4.37 -2.24
CA ARG A 111 -8.17 -4.59 -3.30
C ARG A 111 -7.76 -3.91 -4.61
N ALA A 112 -7.27 -2.69 -4.56
CA ALA A 112 -6.74 -1.99 -5.73
C ALA A 112 -5.59 -2.78 -6.38
N PHE A 113 -4.72 -3.40 -5.58
CA PHE A 113 -3.69 -4.31 -6.09
C PHE A 113 -4.29 -5.55 -6.79
N LEU A 114 -5.23 -6.25 -6.13
CA LEU A 114 -5.85 -7.46 -6.70
C LEU A 114 -6.56 -7.17 -8.03
N ASP A 115 -7.26 -6.03 -8.12
CA ASP A 115 -7.95 -5.60 -9.34
C ASP A 115 -6.94 -5.31 -10.47
N ALA A 116 -5.81 -4.65 -10.17
CA ALA A 116 -4.75 -4.41 -11.14
C ALA A 116 -4.10 -5.71 -11.65
N ALA A 117 -3.85 -6.68 -10.76
CA ALA A 117 -3.30 -7.98 -11.11
C ALA A 117 -4.28 -8.83 -11.96
N GLY A 118 -5.58 -8.76 -11.67
CA GLY A 118 -6.62 -9.47 -12.43
C GLY A 118 -6.78 -8.95 -13.87
N ASN A 119 -6.69 -7.64 -14.07
CA ASN A 119 -6.79 -7.03 -15.40
C ASN A 119 -5.56 -7.31 -16.28
N GLY A 120 -4.35 -7.35 -15.71
CA GLY A 120 -3.13 -7.71 -16.45
C GLY A 120 -3.16 -9.14 -17.02
N ASN A 121 -3.82 -10.07 -16.32
CA ASN A 121 -3.91 -11.47 -16.73
C ASN A 121 -4.91 -11.71 -17.89
N SER A 122 -5.85 -10.78 -18.10
CA SER A 122 -6.84 -10.84 -19.18
C SER A 122 -6.27 -10.34 -20.53
N ALA A 123 -5.35 -9.39 -20.49
CA ALA A 123 -4.65 -8.88 -21.68
C ALA A 123 -3.62 -9.89 -22.25
N SER A 124 -3.06 -10.78 -21.41
CA SER A 124 -2.10 -11.81 -21.86
C SER A 124 -2.77 -13.02 -22.54
N LYS A 125 -4.09 -13.20 -22.41
CA LYS A 125 -4.82 -14.36 -22.98
C LYS A 125 -5.37 -14.13 -24.39
N THR A 126 -5.19 -12.95 -24.96
CA THR A 126 -5.79 -12.55 -26.25
C THR A 126 -4.78 -12.42 -27.40
N ASN A 127 -3.53 -12.85 -27.23
CA ASN A 127 -2.52 -12.96 -28.30
C ASN A 127 -2.06 -14.39 -28.50
#